data_AF-A0A6G2K561-F1
#
_entry.id   AF-A0A6G2K561-F1
#
_cell.length_a   1.000
_cell.length_b   1.000
_cell.length_c   1.000
_cell.angle_alpha   90.00
_cell.angle_beta   90.00
_cell.angle_gamma   90.00
#
_symmetry.space_group_name_H-M   'P 1'
#
loop_
_entity.id
_entity.type
_entity.pdbx_description
1 polymer ?
#
loop_
_entity_poly.entity_id
_entity_poly.type
_entity_poly.pdbx_seq_one_letter_code
_entity_poly.pdbx_strand_id
1 'polypeptide(L)'
;MSDQIEIQTMGFHDLDPGGIDNVTDWILQKFQSHYGDESITKDDIWEYLYGVMHAHDWWDTYKHDLRRNLPRVPLAPDFEGIRFAGRQLIDLHIGYEDVPEYPVDCRLDGAIDNGGTANAATDPRAYRIEKLAWGKGPNRTEDRSVLEINARCRLVGIPDAAHEYTISGRSPLQWAIDSLRHKYDKKSGITDDPNEWEDWADEPYNLIRHLRRLVHVSVESARIINELPPALPSKG
;
A
#
# COMPACT_ATOMS: atom_id res chain seq x y z
N MET A 1 -26.07 0.24 24.39
CA MET A 1 -25.52 1.61 24.27
C MET A 1 -24.44 1.53 23.21
N SER A 2 -24.38 2.47 22.27
CA SER A 2 -23.64 2.27 21.02
C SER A 2 -22.12 2.36 21.26
N ASP A 3 -21.43 1.22 21.20
CA ASP A 3 -19.96 1.09 21.34
C ASP A 3 -19.21 1.53 20.06
N GLN A 4 -19.55 2.69 19.51
CA GLN A 4 -18.90 3.24 18.33
C GLN A 4 -18.41 4.66 18.58
N ILE A 5 -17.21 4.95 18.08
CA ILE A 5 -16.64 6.30 18.07
C ILE A 5 -16.91 6.90 16.69
N GLU A 6 -17.59 8.04 16.68
CA GLU A 6 -17.76 8.85 15.48
C GLU A 6 -16.51 9.72 15.33
N ILE A 7 -15.73 9.49 14.27
CA ILE A 7 -14.56 10.31 13.96
C ILE A 7 -15.09 11.64 13.42
N GLN A 8 -15.12 12.67 14.26
CA GLN A 8 -15.34 14.03 13.78
C GLN A 8 -14.10 14.47 13.01
N THR A 9 -14.19 14.44 11.68
CA THR A 9 -13.18 15.07 10.82
C THR A 9 -13.25 16.59 11.03
N MET A 10 -12.25 17.16 11.68
CA MET A 10 -11.98 18.60 11.54
C MET A 10 -11.61 18.87 10.07
N GLY A 11 -12.19 19.93 9.51
CA GLY A 11 -11.92 20.32 8.12
C GLY A 11 -10.45 20.70 7.94
N PHE A 12 -9.94 20.53 6.72
CA PHE A 12 -8.58 20.86 6.29
C PHE A 12 -8.15 22.34 6.46
N HIS A 13 -8.93 23.18 7.15
CA HIS A 13 -8.68 24.62 7.29
C HIS A 13 -8.11 25.04 8.66
N ASP A 14 -7.97 24.13 9.62
CA ASP A 14 -7.51 24.45 10.98
C ASP A 14 -6.17 23.78 11.34
N LEU A 15 -5.25 23.64 10.37
CA LEU A 15 -3.87 23.26 10.66
C LEU A 15 -3.10 24.49 11.16
N ASP A 16 -3.22 24.76 12.47
CA ASP A 16 -2.44 25.74 13.21
C ASP A 16 -0.95 25.31 13.27
N PRO A 17 0.05 26.19 13.05
CA PRO A 17 1.47 25.83 13.08
C PRO A 17 2.00 25.36 14.45
N GLY A 18 1.15 25.38 15.49
CA GLY A 18 1.42 24.85 16.82
C GLY A 18 1.11 23.35 17.01
N GLY A 19 0.58 22.67 15.98
CA GLY A 19 0.39 21.21 15.94
C GLY A 19 -0.61 20.70 16.98
N ILE A 20 -1.90 20.94 16.75
CA ILE A 20 -2.96 20.35 17.59
C ILE A 20 -3.08 18.85 17.26
N ASP A 21 -3.04 18.01 18.28
CA ASP A 21 -3.25 16.57 18.13
C ASP A 21 -4.69 16.27 17.69
N ASN A 22 -4.83 15.48 16.61
CA ASN A 22 -6.13 15.09 16.07
C ASN A 22 -6.86 14.06 16.97
N VAL A 23 -6.12 13.36 17.84
CA VAL A 23 -6.70 12.53 18.89
C VAL A 23 -6.89 13.41 20.13
N THR A 24 -8.16 13.72 20.43
CA THR A 24 -8.50 14.51 21.60
C THR A 24 -8.27 13.73 22.90
N ASP A 25 -8.02 14.45 24.01
CA ASP A 25 -7.86 13.84 25.35
C ASP A 25 -9.11 13.06 25.77
N TRP A 26 -10.29 13.46 25.28
CA TRP A 26 -11.53 12.74 25.50
C TRP A 26 -11.52 11.35 24.84
N ILE A 27 -11.02 11.23 23.60
CA ILE A 27 -10.86 9.94 22.94
C ILE A 27 -9.86 9.08 23.71
N LEU A 28 -8.72 9.66 24.09
CA LEU A 28 -7.70 8.99 24.89
C LEU A 28 -8.29 8.39 26.17
N GLN A 29 -8.99 9.21 26.96
CA GLN A 29 -9.64 8.76 28.19
C GLN A 29 -10.66 7.65 27.95
N LYS A 30 -11.40 7.70 26.83
CA LYS A 30 -12.36 6.66 26.47
C LYS A 30 -11.67 5.32 26.19
N PHE A 31 -10.56 5.32 25.46
CA PHE A 31 -9.76 4.11 25.21
C PHE A 31 -9.18 3.55 26.52
N GLN A 32 -8.49 4.39 27.30
CA GLN A 32 -7.89 3.99 28.59
C GLN A 32 -8.94 3.42 29.55
N SER A 33 -10.12 4.05 29.64
CA SER A 33 -11.20 3.58 30.51
C SER A 33 -11.83 2.28 30.01
N HIS A 34 -11.98 2.10 28.70
CA HIS A 34 -12.57 0.89 28.12
C HIS A 34 -11.66 -0.32 28.28
N TYR A 35 -10.37 -0.15 28.00
CA TYR A 35 -9.37 -1.23 28.08
C TYR A 35 -8.76 -1.40 29.48
N GLY A 36 -9.02 -0.46 30.40
CA GLY A 36 -8.48 -0.49 31.76
C GLY A 36 -6.96 -0.30 31.80
N ASP A 37 -6.41 0.44 30.84
CA ASP A 37 -4.97 0.64 30.66
C ASP A 37 -4.65 2.12 30.45
N GLU A 38 -4.06 2.75 31.48
CA GLU A 38 -3.64 4.16 31.46
C GLU A 38 -2.36 4.40 30.63
N SER A 39 -1.66 3.33 30.23
CA SER A 39 -0.45 3.44 29.41
C SER A 39 -0.73 3.66 27.93
N ILE A 40 -1.98 3.44 27.48
CA ILE A 40 -2.41 3.74 26.11
C ILE A 40 -2.18 5.22 25.82
N THR A 41 -1.50 5.49 24.71
CA THR A 41 -1.18 6.82 24.20
C THR A 41 -2.03 7.18 22.99
N LYS A 42 -1.89 8.41 22.50
CA LYS A 42 -2.59 8.88 21.30
C LYS A 42 -2.03 8.26 20.02
N ASP A 43 -0.73 7.96 19.98
CA ASP A 43 -0.11 7.23 18.88
C ASP A 43 -0.65 5.80 18.79
N ASP A 44 -0.84 5.13 19.94
CA ASP A 44 -1.44 3.80 20.02
C ASP A 44 -2.86 3.78 19.43
N ILE A 45 -3.62 4.85 19.65
CA ILE A 45 -4.94 5.01 19.06
C ILE A 45 -4.83 5.20 17.55
N TRP A 46 -3.86 5.95 17.05
CA TRP A 46 -3.66 6.13 15.61
C TRP A 46 -3.30 4.81 14.90
N GLU A 47 -2.39 4.04 15.49
CA GLU A 47 -2.07 2.67 15.05
C GLU A 47 -3.30 1.77 15.06
N TYR A 48 -4.04 1.77 16.18
CA TYR A 48 -5.27 1.00 16.33
C TYR A 48 -6.30 1.34 15.24
N LEU A 49 -6.53 2.64 14.99
CA LEU A 49 -7.46 3.09 13.95
C LEU A 49 -7.04 2.57 12.56
N TYR A 50 -5.74 2.60 12.28
CA TYR A 50 -5.21 2.08 11.01
C TYR A 50 -5.43 0.56 10.88
N GLY A 51 -5.24 -0.19 11.98
CA GLY A 51 -5.54 -1.62 12.02
C GLY A 51 -7.02 -1.93 11.76
N VAL A 52 -7.94 -1.23 12.45
CA VAL A 52 -9.40 -1.41 12.23
C VAL A 52 -9.78 -1.15 10.77
N MET A 53 -9.21 -0.10 10.16
CA MET A 53 -9.49 0.24 8.76
C MET A 53 -9.03 -0.83 7.75
N HIS A 54 -8.29 -1.84 8.19
CA HIS A 54 -7.89 -2.99 7.37
C HIS A 54 -8.57 -4.30 7.79
N ALA A 55 -9.40 -4.29 8.85
CA ALA A 55 -10.10 -5.48 9.32
C ALA A 55 -11.23 -5.90 8.38
N HIS A 56 -11.18 -7.14 7.90
CA HIS A 56 -12.15 -7.69 6.95
C HIS A 56 -13.57 -7.70 7.51
N ASP A 57 -13.75 -8.10 8.76
CA ASP A 57 -15.06 -8.20 9.41
C ASP A 57 -15.74 -6.84 9.57
N TRP A 58 -14.98 -5.79 9.90
CA TRP A 58 -15.47 -4.42 9.95
C TRP A 58 -15.85 -3.91 8.56
N TRP A 59 -14.97 -4.08 7.56
CA TRP A 59 -15.26 -3.66 6.18
C TRP A 59 -16.50 -4.36 5.62
N ASP A 60 -16.61 -5.68 5.75
CA ASP A 60 -17.72 -6.45 5.20
C ASP A 60 -19.06 -6.09 5.85
N THR A 61 -19.03 -5.82 7.16
CA THR A 61 -20.22 -5.41 7.92
C THR A 61 -20.69 -4.02 7.52
N TYR A 62 -19.77 -3.06 7.35
CA TYR A 62 -20.12 -1.64 7.18
C TYR A 62 -19.92 -1.09 5.75
N LYS A 63 -19.53 -1.90 4.76
CA LYS A 63 -19.28 -1.45 3.36
C LYS A 63 -20.39 -0.61 2.73
N HIS A 64 -21.64 -0.83 3.11
CA HIS A 64 -22.78 -0.06 2.58
C HIS A 64 -22.85 1.33 3.23
N ASP A 65 -22.56 1.43 4.52
CA ASP A 65 -22.57 2.68 5.28
C ASP A 65 -21.33 3.52 4.96
N LEU A 66 -20.16 2.89 4.82
CA LEU A 66 -18.89 3.55 4.46
C LEU A 66 -18.93 4.26 3.10
N ARG A 67 -19.86 3.88 2.22
CA ARG A 67 -20.09 4.57 0.93
C ARG A 67 -20.86 5.88 1.06
N ARG A 68 -21.51 6.13 2.21
CA ARG A 68 -22.47 7.23 2.40
C ARG A 68 -22.17 8.09 3.61
N ASN A 69 -21.46 7.55 4.60
CA ASN A 69 -21.23 8.17 5.90
C ASN A 69 -19.76 8.07 6.28
N LEU A 70 -19.33 8.94 7.20
CA LEU A 70 -17.99 8.84 7.79
C LEU A 70 -17.83 7.51 8.55
N PRO A 71 -16.62 6.91 8.51
CA PRO A 71 -16.33 5.69 9.26
C PRO A 71 -16.61 5.84 10.75
N ARG A 72 -17.24 4.80 11.32
CA ARG A 72 -17.39 4.65 12.76
C ARG A 72 -16.55 3.47 13.22
N VAL A 73 -15.66 3.75 14.15
CA VAL A 73 -14.65 2.77 14.58
C VAL A 73 -15.13 2.08 15.87
N PRO A 74 -15.17 0.73 15.90
CA PRO A 74 -15.47 -0.02 17.11
C PRO A 74 -14.32 0.06 18.12
N LEU A 75 -14.63 -0.26 19.37
CA LEU A 75 -13.65 -0.68 20.35
C LEU A 75 -13.57 -2.21 20.28
N ALA A 76 -12.51 -2.72 19.66
CA ALA A 76 -12.30 -4.12 19.36
C ALA A 76 -11.95 -4.90 20.63
N PRO A 77 -12.27 -6.20 20.72
CA PRO A 77 -11.93 -7.02 21.87
C PRO A 77 -10.41 -7.12 22.13
N ASP A 78 -9.61 -7.13 21.08
CA ASP A 78 -8.14 -7.24 21.14
C ASP A 78 -7.49 -5.92 20.68
N PHE A 79 -7.36 -4.97 21.60
CA PHE A 79 -6.72 -3.68 21.31
C PHE A 79 -5.28 -3.85 20.81
N GLU A 80 -4.50 -4.65 21.52
CA GLU A 80 -3.07 -4.81 21.27
C GLU A 80 -2.80 -5.47 19.92
N GLY A 81 -3.54 -6.53 19.57
CA GLY A 81 -3.41 -7.17 18.26
C GLY A 81 -3.77 -6.24 17.10
N ILE A 82 -4.84 -5.45 17.23
CA ILE A 82 -5.23 -4.46 16.22
C ILE A 82 -4.20 -3.34 16.12
N ARG A 83 -3.75 -2.78 17.26
CA ARG A 83 -2.72 -1.74 17.31
C ARG A 83 -1.43 -2.21 16.64
N PHE A 84 -0.94 -3.39 17.02
CA PHE A 84 0.32 -3.92 16.49
C PHE A 84 0.27 -4.19 14.98
N ALA A 85 -0.85 -4.74 14.48
CA ALA A 85 -1.04 -4.90 13.05
C ALA A 85 -1.11 -3.54 12.33
N GLY A 86 -1.79 -2.57 12.93
CA GLY A 86 -1.86 -1.19 12.44
C GLY A 86 -0.49 -0.52 12.34
N ARG A 87 0.37 -0.64 13.36
CA ARG A 87 1.75 -0.13 13.34
C ARG A 87 2.56 -0.72 12.19
N GLN A 88 2.54 -2.05 12.04
CA GLN A 88 3.27 -2.71 10.97
C GLN A 88 2.82 -2.21 9.59
N LEU A 89 1.51 -2.03 9.38
CA LEU A 89 0.99 -1.48 8.12
C LEU A 89 1.38 0.00 7.93
N ILE A 90 1.36 0.83 8.97
CA ILE A 90 1.81 2.23 8.90
C ILE A 90 3.28 2.29 8.48
N ASP A 91 4.15 1.55 9.18
CA ASP A 91 5.59 1.56 8.93
C ASP A 91 5.88 1.07 7.50
N LEU A 92 5.18 0.02 7.05
CA LEU A 92 5.30 -0.53 5.71
C LEU A 92 4.84 0.46 4.62
N HIS A 93 3.69 1.13 4.82
CA HIS A 93 3.10 2.00 3.80
C HIS A 93 3.76 3.38 3.74
N ILE A 94 4.23 3.93 4.87
CA ILE A 94 5.02 5.17 4.87
C ILE A 94 6.40 4.91 4.27
N GLY A 95 7.05 3.80 4.66
CA GLY A 95 8.39 3.43 4.20
C GLY A 95 8.43 2.68 2.87
N TYR A 96 7.34 2.67 2.09
CA TYR A 96 7.16 1.75 0.94
C TYR A 96 8.25 1.86 -0.15
N GLU A 97 8.96 2.98 -0.23
CA GLU A 97 10.05 3.22 -1.18
C GLU A 97 11.39 2.65 -0.72
N ASP A 98 11.55 2.36 0.57
CA ASP A 98 12.79 1.95 1.21
C ASP A 98 12.76 0.51 1.76
N VAL A 99 11.62 -0.18 1.63
CA VAL A 99 11.52 -1.60 2.01
C VAL A 99 12.48 -2.47 1.19
N PRO A 100 12.80 -3.69 1.67
CA PRO A 100 13.53 -4.67 0.88
C PRO A 100 12.84 -4.97 -0.46
N GLU A 101 13.64 -5.19 -1.50
CA GLU A 101 13.14 -5.69 -2.77
C GLU A 101 12.59 -7.12 -2.60
N TYR A 102 11.39 -7.39 -3.10
CA TYR A 102 10.91 -8.77 -3.19
C TYR A 102 11.74 -9.54 -4.24
N PRO A 103 12.12 -10.81 -3.99
CA PRO A 103 13.03 -11.57 -4.85
C PRO A 103 12.33 -12.13 -6.11
N VAL A 104 11.65 -11.27 -6.89
CA VAL A 104 11.18 -11.62 -8.24
C VAL A 104 12.30 -11.47 -9.26
N ASP A 105 12.33 -12.38 -10.22
CA ASP A 105 13.32 -12.36 -11.29
C ASP A 105 13.02 -11.23 -12.28
N CYS A 106 14.01 -10.39 -12.55
CA CYS A 106 14.02 -9.51 -13.70
C CYS A 106 14.64 -10.28 -14.86
N ARG A 107 13.91 -10.42 -15.97
CA ARG A 107 14.43 -11.03 -17.20
C ARG A 107 14.66 -9.98 -18.25
N LEU A 108 15.87 -9.97 -18.80
CA LEU A 108 16.28 -9.13 -19.92
C LEU A 108 16.63 -10.00 -21.12
N ASP A 109 15.97 -9.77 -22.26
CA ASP A 109 16.13 -10.55 -23.50
C ASP A 109 16.04 -12.08 -23.26
N GLY A 110 15.25 -12.48 -22.26
CA GLY A 110 15.01 -13.88 -21.88
C GLY A 110 15.97 -14.45 -20.82
N ALA A 111 17.09 -13.79 -20.53
CA ALA A 111 18.02 -14.19 -19.48
C ALA A 111 17.69 -13.50 -18.14
N ILE A 112 18.02 -14.14 -17.00
CA ILE A 112 17.85 -13.52 -15.68
C ILE A 112 18.92 -12.43 -15.52
N ASP A 113 18.48 -11.25 -15.09
CA ASP A 113 19.31 -10.08 -14.83
C ASP A 113 18.75 -9.29 -13.63
N ASN A 114 19.14 -9.72 -12.44
CA ASN A 114 18.59 -9.29 -11.17
C ASN A 114 19.29 -8.07 -10.54
N GLY A 115 19.96 -7.23 -11.35
CA GLY A 115 20.60 -6.02 -10.86
C GLY A 115 21.63 -5.40 -11.80
N GLY A 116 21.49 -5.59 -13.12
CA GLY A 116 22.46 -5.09 -14.10
C GLY A 116 23.83 -5.77 -14.03
N THR A 117 23.97 -6.81 -13.20
CA THR A 117 25.24 -7.53 -12.99
C THR A 117 25.56 -8.52 -14.10
N ALA A 118 24.59 -8.82 -14.98
CA ALA A 118 24.79 -9.74 -16.08
C ALA A 118 25.70 -9.18 -17.19
N ASN A 119 25.89 -7.86 -17.30
CA ASN A 119 26.96 -7.24 -18.10
C ASN A 119 27.05 -5.74 -17.83
N ALA A 120 28.24 -5.22 -17.50
CA ALA A 120 28.54 -3.78 -17.57
C ALA A 120 28.34 -3.17 -18.99
N ALA A 121 28.02 -4.01 -19.98
CA ALA A 121 27.69 -3.67 -21.37
C ALA A 121 26.18 -3.62 -21.65
N THR A 122 25.31 -3.90 -20.68
CA THR A 122 23.87 -3.81 -20.87
C THR A 122 23.47 -2.34 -21.01
N ASP A 123 22.81 -1.99 -22.13
CA ASP A 123 22.26 -0.65 -22.35
C ASP A 123 21.26 -0.30 -21.24
N PRO A 124 21.53 0.74 -20.41
CA PRO A 124 20.60 1.26 -19.41
C PRO A 124 19.16 1.44 -19.88
N ARG A 125 18.97 1.79 -21.15
CA ARG A 125 17.64 2.00 -21.74
C ARG A 125 16.80 0.73 -21.76
N ALA A 126 17.42 -0.44 -21.61
CA ALA A 126 16.75 -1.72 -21.61
C ALA A 126 15.81 -1.92 -20.42
N TYR A 127 15.96 -1.14 -19.32
CA TYR A 127 15.08 -1.21 -18.14
C TYR A 127 14.06 -0.07 -18.07
N ARG A 128 14.07 0.86 -19.03
CA ARG A 128 13.13 1.98 -19.03
C ARG A 128 11.69 1.47 -19.13
N ILE A 129 10.80 2.10 -18.36
CA ILE A 129 9.36 1.88 -18.47
C ILE A 129 8.89 2.49 -19.78
N GLU A 130 8.43 1.65 -20.71
CA GLU A 130 7.73 2.12 -21.90
C GLU A 130 6.22 1.96 -21.71
N LYS A 131 5.81 0.76 -21.30
CA LYS A 131 4.41 0.42 -21.05
C LYS A 131 4.34 -0.80 -20.14
N LEU A 132 4.06 -0.54 -18.86
CA LEU A 132 3.74 -1.59 -17.92
C LEU A 132 2.45 -2.32 -18.34
N ALA A 133 2.46 -3.65 -18.30
CA ALA A 133 1.29 -4.47 -18.52
C ALA A 133 1.46 -5.85 -17.88
N TRP A 134 0.35 -6.49 -17.50
CA TRP A 134 0.38 -7.90 -17.15
C TRP A 134 0.78 -8.76 -18.36
N GLY A 135 1.46 -9.86 -18.06
CA GLY A 135 1.77 -10.89 -19.04
C GLY A 135 0.51 -11.49 -19.66
N LYS A 136 0.69 -12.31 -20.70
CA LYS A 136 -0.41 -13.02 -21.36
C LYS A 136 -0.27 -14.51 -21.14
N GLY A 137 -1.25 -15.08 -20.44
CA GLY A 137 -1.40 -16.51 -20.26
C GLY A 137 -2.09 -17.18 -21.47
N PRO A 138 -2.43 -18.48 -21.32
CA PRO A 138 -3.22 -19.21 -22.31
C PRO A 138 -4.50 -18.48 -22.68
N ASN A 139 -4.88 -18.53 -23.96
CA ASN A 139 -6.09 -17.89 -24.49
C ASN A 139 -6.15 -16.35 -24.30
N ARG A 140 -4.99 -15.68 -24.18
CA ARG A 140 -4.88 -14.22 -23.99
C ARG A 140 -5.49 -13.73 -22.67
N THR A 141 -5.58 -14.60 -21.67
CA THR A 141 -5.88 -14.19 -20.29
C THR A 141 -4.71 -13.42 -19.70
N GLU A 142 -4.96 -12.57 -18.70
CA GLU A 142 -3.88 -11.90 -17.97
C GLU A 142 -3.11 -12.94 -17.15
N ASP A 143 -1.78 -12.93 -17.28
CA ASP A 143 -0.86 -13.64 -16.41
C ASP A 143 -0.24 -12.63 -15.44
N ARG A 144 -0.73 -12.63 -14.20
CA ARG A 144 -0.30 -11.72 -13.14
C ARG A 144 0.96 -12.17 -12.39
N SER A 145 1.53 -13.31 -12.78
CA SER A 145 2.86 -13.72 -12.32
C SER A 145 3.99 -13.01 -13.08
N VAL A 146 3.63 -12.30 -14.17
CA VAL A 146 4.55 -11.59 -15.06
C VAL A 146 4.11 -10.14 -15.23
N LEU A 147 5.03 -9.20 -15.01
CA LEU A 147 4.86 -7.79 -15.33
C LEU A 147 5.81 -7.42 -16.48
N GLU A 148 5.24 -7.18 -17.65
CA GLU A 148 5.98 -6.69 -18.83
C GLU A 148 6.27 -5.21 -18.64
N ILE A 149 7.54 -4.80 -18.80
CA ILE A 149 7.99 -3.41 -18.62
C ILE A 149 8.19 -2.72 -19.97
N ASN A 150 8.85 -3.43 -20.88
CA ASN A 150 9.06 -3.07 -22.27
C ASN A 150 9.32 -4.35 -23.10
N ALA A 151 9.71 -4.22 -24.36
CA ALA A 151 9.93 -5.39 -25.24
C ALA A 151 11.08 -6.32 -24.81
N ARG A 152 11.97 -5.87 -23.93
CA ARG A 152 13.20 -6.57 -23.51
C ARG A 152 13.16 -7.00 -22.04
N CYS A 153 12.55 -6.18 -21.19
CA CYS A 153 12.57 -6.33 -19.74
C CYS A 153 11.19 -6.68 -19.17
N ARG A 154 11.17 -7.63 -18.23
CA ARG A 154 9.98 -8.03 -17.48
C ARG A 154 10.33 -8.58 -16.11
N LEU A 155 9.44 -8.42 -15.14
CA LEU A 155 9.50 -9.11 -13.85
C LEU A 155 8.68 -10.40 -13.94
N VAL A 156 9.20 -11.50 -13.40
CA VAL A 156 8.54 -12.82 -13.39
C VAL A 156 8.60 -13.45 -12.00
N GLY A 157 7.61 -14.29 -11.69
CA GLY A 157 7.50 -14.95 -10.39
C GLY A 157 6.81 -14.08 -9.33
N ILE A 158 5.99 -13.11 -9.74
CA ILE A 158 5.16 -12.33 -8.82
C ILE A 158 4.14 -13.29 -8.17
N PRO A 159 4.11 -13.41 -6.84
CA PRO A 159 3.22 -14.34 -6.15
C PRO A 159 1.75 -13.84 -6.18
N ASP A 160 0.80 -14.76 -6.09
CA ASP A 160 -0.64 -14.43 -6.05
C ASP A 160 -0.99 -13.46 -4.90
N ALA A 161 -0.31 -13.61 -3.75
CA ALA A 161 -0.46 -12.75 -2.58
C ALA A 161 -0.20 -11.25 -2.88
N ALA A 162 0.61 -10.94 -3.90
CA ALA A 162 0.88 -9.55 -4.30
C ALA A 162 -0.35 -8.83 -4.88
N HIS A 163 -1.45 -9.57 -5.14
CA HIS A 163 -2.70 -9.05 -5.69
C HIS A 163 -3.86 -9.02 -4.69
N GLU A 164 -3.66 -9.54 -3.48
CA GLU A 164 -4.70 -9.62 -2.44
C GLU A 164 -4.94 -8.26 -1.78
N TYR A 165 -3.87 -7.54 -1.45
CA TYR A 165 -3.96 -6.18 -0.93
C TYR A 165 -4.35 -5.19 -2.04
N THR A 166 -5.45 -4.45 -1.83
CA THR A 166 -5.93 -3.45 -2.80
C THR A 166 -6.28 -2.12 -2.16
N ILE A 167 -5.97 -1.04 -2.87
CA ILE A 167 -6.32 0.34 -2.53
C ILE A 167 -7.25 0.83 -3.62
N SER A 168 -8.50 1.14 -3.28
CA SER A 168 -9.54 1.53 -4.25
C SER A 168 -9.72 0.50 -5.39
N GLY A 169 -9.64 -0.79 -5.07
CA GLY A 169 -9.86 -1.90 -6.02
C GLY A 169 -8.69 -2.20 -6.95
N ARG A 170 -7.51 -1.61 -6.70
CA ARG A 170 -6.27 -1.88 -7.45
C ARG A 170 -5.17 -2.31 -6.49
N SER A 171 -4.39 -3.33 -6.86
CA SER A 171 -3.15 -3.64 -6.14
C SER A 171 -2.12 -2.53 -6.34
N PRO A 172 -1.10 -2.39 -5.47
CA PRO A 172 0.01 -1.46 -5.67
C PRO A 172 0.66 -1.56 -7.07
N LEU A 173 0.86 -2.77 -7.59
CA LEU A 173 1.37 -2.96 -8.96
C LEU A 173 0.38 -2.53 -10.04
N GLN A 174 -0.92 -2.72 -9.82
CA GLN A 174 -1.92 -2.20 -10.75
C GLN A 174 -1.92 -0.67 -10.76
N TRP A 175 -1.76 -0.02 -9.59
CA TRP A 175 -1.52 1.42 -9.51
C TRP A 175 -0.26 1.85 -10.27
N ALA A 176 0.83 1.10 -10.16
CA ALA A 176 2.04 1.36 -10.94
C ALA A 176 1.77 1.27 -12.45
N ILE A 177 1.06 0.24 -12.92
CA ILE A 177 0.65 0.10 -14.33
C ILE A 177 -0.13 1.33 -14.82
N ASP A 178 -1.05 1.82 -13.99
CA ASP A 178 -1.93 2.93 -14.35
C ASP A 178 -1.20 4.29 -14.32
N SER A 179 -0.23 4.45 -13.42
CA SER A 179 0.41 5.73 -13.12
C SER A 179 1.76 5.93 -13.80
N LEU A 180 2.62 4.90 -13.83
CA LEU A 180 3.97 4.93 -14.40
C LEU A 180 3.91 4.74 -15.92
N ARG A 181 3.55 5.82 -16.61
CA ARG A 181 3.49 5.85 -18.08
C ARG A 181 3.84 7.24 -18.58
N HIS A 182 4.49 7.31 -19.74
CA HIS A 182 4.72 8.57 -20.43
C HIS A 182 3.37 9.23 -20.80
N LYS A 183 3.16 10.46 -20.34
CA LYS A 183 1.99 11.28 -20.68
C LYS A 183 2.48 12.59 -21.30
N TYR A 184 1.84 12.98 -22.40
CA TYR A 184 2.07 14.27 -23.03
C TYR A 184 0.75 15.03 -23.10
N ASP A 185 0.66 16.16 -22.41
CA ASP A 185 -0.48 17.06 -22.54
C ASP A 185 -0.23 18.07 -23.65
N LYS A 186 -0.96 17.92 -24.76
CA LYS A 186 -0.86 18.80 -25.93
C LYS A 186 -1.20 20.26 -25.62
N LYS A 187 -2.02 20.53 -24.60
CA LYS A 187 -2.46 21.90 -24.28
C LYS A 187 -1.39 22.67 -23.52
N SER A 188 -0.80 22.05 -22.50
CA SER A 188 0.26 22.67 -21.69
C SER A 188 1.66 22.48 -22.28
N GLY A 189 1.85 21.47 -23.14
CA GLY A 189 3.17 21.07 -23.64
C GLY A 189 4.01 20.30 -22.61
N ILE A 190 3.44 19.96 -21.45
CA ILE A 190 4.13 19.27 -20.37
C ILE A 190 4.19 17.76 -20.67
N THR A 191 5.38 17.21 -20.50
CA THR A 191 5.64 15.76 -20.54
C THR A 191 5.85 15.25 -19.12
N ASP A 192 5.17 14.16 -18.79
CA ASP A 192 5.33 13.39 -17.56
C ASP A 192 5.89 12.02 -17.96
N ASP A 193 7.21 11.84 -17.86
CA ASP A 193 7.91 10.58 -18.10
C ASP A 193 8.48 10.05 -16.77
N PRO A 194 8.00 8.91 -16.24
CA PRO A 194 8.53 8.35 -14.99
C PRO A 194 10.02 8.02 -15.05
N ASN A 195 10.57 7.81 -16.24
CA ASN A 195 12.01 7.56 -16.42
C ASN A 195 12.87 8.82 -16.29
N GLU A 196 12.26 10.01 -16.17
CA GLU A 196 12.95 11.30 -16.06
C GLU A 196 12.72 11.97 -14.69
N TRP A 197 11.97 11.34 -13.79
CA TRP A 197 11.75 11.85 -12.43
C TRP A 197 13.06 11.79 -11.62
N GLU A 198 13.36 12.87 -10.89
CA GLU A 198 14.63 13.06 -10.16
C GLU A 198 14.97 11.91 -9.21
N ASP A 199 13.96 11.36 -8.51
CA ASP A 199 14.12 10.25 -7.57
C ASP A 199 14.69 8.97 -8.21
N TRP A 200 14.54 8.81 -9.54
CA TRP A 200 14.86 7.58 -10.26
C TRP A 200 15.77 7.77 -11.48
N ALA A 201 15.95 9.00 -11.96
CA ALA A 201 16.61 9.30 -13.23
C ALA A 201 18.10 8.92 -13.24
N ASP A 202 18.76 8.95 -12.07
CA ASP A 202 20.20 8.77 -11.95
C ASP A 202 20.64 7.29 -11.98
N GLU A 203 19.74 6.34 -11.72
CA GLU A 203 20.05 4.91 -11.75
C GLU A 203 19.02 4.13 -12.61
N PRO A 204 19.44 3.56 -13.76
CA PRO A 204 18.54 2.90 -14.70
C PRO A 204 17.71 1.74 -14.12
N TYR A 205 18.16 1.16 -13.01
CA TYR A 205 17.50 0.04 -12.34
C TYR A 205 16.47 0.49 -11.29
N ASN A 206 16.45 1.76 -10.90
CA ASN A 206 15.64 2.25 -9.78
C ASN A 206 14.15 1.95 -9.92
N LEU A 207 13.57 2.14 -11.10
CA LEU A 207 12.17 1.79 -11.35
C LEU A 207 11.90 0.29 -11.22
N ILE A 208 12.87 -0.56 -11.58
CA ILE A 208 12.76 -2.02 -11.38
C ILE A 208 12.77 -2.36 -9.89
N ARG A 209 13.67 -1.74 -9.13
CA ARG A 209 13.75 -1.89 -7.66
C ARG A 209 12.45 -1.43 -7.01
N HIS A 210 11.92 -0.29 -7.45
CA HIS A 210 10.64 0.22 -6.99
C HIS A 210 9.51 -0.77 -7.23
N LEU A 211 9.38 -1.34 -8.44
CA LEU A 211 8.38 -2.37 -8.73
C LEU A 211 8.55 -3.62 -7.83
N ARG A 212 9.78 -4.03 -7.53
CA ARG A 212 10.06 -5.13 -6.58
C ARG A 212 9.66 -4.78 -5.14
N ARG A 213 9.86 -3.54 -4.73
CA ARG A 213 9.40 -3.04 -3.42
C ARG A 213 7.88 -3.01 -3.35
N LEU A 214 7.19 -2.61 -4.42
CA LEU A 214 5.74 -2.70 -4.48
C LEU A 214 5.23 -4.15 -4.38
N VAL A 215 5.94 -5.14 -4.95
CA VAL A 215 5.62 -6.56 -4.70
C VAL A 215 5.76 -6.89 -3.21
N HIS A 216 6.84 -6.45 -2.56
CA HIS A 216 7.08 -6.70 -1.14
C HIS A 216 5.97 -6.09 -0.27
N VAL A 217 5.65 -4.81 -0.48
CA VAL A 217 4.57 -4.11 0.20
C VAL A 217 3.27 -4.87 0.04
N SER A 218 2.88 -5.24 -1.19
CA SER A 218 1.65 -5.98 -1.40
C SER A 218 1.58 -7.30 -0.61
N VAL A 219 2.65 -8.09 -0.63
CA VAL A 219 2.69 -9.41 0.02
C VAL A 219 2.67 -9.26 1.55
N GLU A 220 3.47 -8.34 2.10
CA GLU A 220 3.51 -8.11 3.54
C GLU A 220 2.21 -7.48 4.05
N SER A 221 1.61 -6.53 3.31
CA SER A 221 0.29 -5.99 3.66
C SER A 221 -0.76 -7.10 3.67
N ALA A 222 -0.80 -7.97 2.65
CA ALA A 222 -1.72 -9.10 2.62
C ALA A 222 -1.50 -10.05 3.82
N ARG A 223 -0.23 -10.36 4.15
CA ARG A 223 0.11 -11.20 5.30
C ARG A 223 -0.39 -10.59 6.62
N ILE A 224 -0.08 -9.32 6.89
CA ILE A 224 -0.48 -8.64 8.12
C ILE A 224 -2.01 -8.57 8.23
N ILE A 225 -2.71 -8.26 7.14
CA ILE A 225 -4.18 -8.18 7.11
C ILE A 225 -4.82 -9.56 7.35
N ASN A 226 -4.27 -10.62 6.77
CA ASN A 226 -4.77 -11.99 6.95
C ASN A 226 -4.56 -12.51 8.40
N GLU A 227 -3.57 -11.97 9.11
CA GLU A 227 -3.28 -12.29 10.53
C GLU A 227 -4.01 -11.36 11.52
N LEU A 228 -4.67 -10.32 11.03
CA LEU A 228 -5.29 -9.27 11.85
C LEU A 228 -6.50 -9.83 12.63
N PRO A 229 -6.59 -9.61 13.96
CA PRO A 229 -7.70 -10.11 14.76
C PRO A 229 -9.03 -9.42 14.40
N PRO A 230 -10.20 -10.04 14.63
CA PRO A 230 -11.48 -9.40 14.35
C PRO A 230 -11.64 -8.06 15.07
N ALA A 231 -12.02 -7.01 14.34
CA ALA A 231 -12.27 -5.70 14.92
C ALA A 231 -13.66 -5.62 15.59
N LEU A 232 -14.57 -6.54 15.25
CA LEU A 232 -15.91 -6.62 15.82
C LEU A 232 -16.03 -7.75 16.85
N PRO A 233 -16.80 -7.54 17.93
CA PRO A 233 -17.16 -8.61 18.83
C PRO A 233 -17.88 -9.74 18.09
N SER A 234 -17.65 -10.99 18.51
CA SER A 234 -18.38 -12.14 17.99
C SER A 234 -19.88 -11.95 18.20
N LYS A 235 -20.68 -12.22 17.16
CA LYS A 235 -22.15 -12.25 17.29
C LYS A 235 -22.52 -13.48 18.14
N GLY A 236 -22.92 -13.24 19.38
CA GLY A 236 -23.50 -14.25 20.25
C GLY A 236 -24.86 -14.75 19.75
#